data_AF-T1AHI5-F1
#
_entry.id   AF-T1AHI5-F1
#
_cell.length_a   1.000
_cell.length_b   1.000
_cell.length_c   1.000
_cell.angle_alpha   90.00
_cell.angle_beta   90.00
_cell.angle_gamma   90.00
#
_symmetry.space_group_name_H-M   'P 1'
#
loop_
_entity.id
_entity.type
_entity.pdbx_description
1 polymer ?
#
loop_
_entity_poly.entity_id
_entity_poly.type
_entity_poly.pdbx_seq_one_letter_code
_entity_poly.pdbx_strand_id
1 'polypeptide(L)'
;MLDDAQVLAVLEKMLKQRRDSLAQFQAAQRADLAAQEHYEITQLETWLPASLSESELDALLAAAVAETGASSARDMGKVMAALKPKVAGRADMTALSARVKARLG
;
A
#
# COMPACT_ATOMS: atom_id res chain seq x y z
N MET A 1 -17.05 15.51 -7.67
CA MET A 1 -15.62 15.88 -7.55
C MET A 1 -14.97 14.83 -6.69
N LEU A 2 -13.82 14.31 -7.09
CA LEU A 2 -13.00 13.48 -6.21
C LEU A 2 -12.33 14.41 -5.19
N ASP A 3 -12.32 14.03 -3.92
CA ASP A 3 -11.46 14.68 -2.93
C ASP A 3 -10.01 14.16 -3.05
N ASP A 4 -9.06 14.84 -2.42
CA ASP A 4 -7.63 14.51 -2.52
C ASP A 4 -7.33 13.07 -2.08
N ALA A 5 -8.07 12.55 -1.08
CA ALA A 5 -7.90 11.18 -0.62
C ALA A 5 -8.40 10.16 -1.66
N GLN A 6 -9.50 10.46 -2.34
CA GLN A 6 -10.00 9.65 -3.43
C GLN A 6 -9.08 9.70 -4.65
N VAL A 7 -8.45 10.86 -4.94
CA VAL A 7 -7.44 10.97 -5.99
C VAL A 7 -6.24 10.08 -5.69
N LEU A 8 -5.70 10.14 -4.47
CA LEU A 8 -4.61 9.27 -4.04
C LEU A 8 -4.97 7.79 -4.15
N ALA A 9 -6.17 7.39 -3.73
CA ALA A 9 -6.63 6.01 -3.84
C ALA A 9 -6.73 5.53 -5.29
N VAL A 10 -7.11 6.41 -6.23
CA VAL A 10 -7.13 6.09 -7.66
C VAL A 10 -5.70 5.92 -8.19
N LEU A 11 -4.79 6.83 -7.84
CA LEU A 11 -3.38 6.74 -8.24
C LEU A 11 -2.70 5.47 -7.69
N GLU A 12 -2.94 5.12 -6.42
CA GLU A 12 -2.45 3.87 -5.82
C GLU A 12 -2.98 2.64 -6.58
N LYS A 13 -4.28 2.65 -6.96
CA LYS A 13 -4.88 1.57 -7.74
C LYS A 13 -4.24 1.44 -9.12
N MET A 14 -4.01 2.56 -9.80
CA MET A 14 -3.33 2.58 -11.10
C MET A 14 -1.90 2.03 -10.98
N LEU A 15 -1.17 2.42 -9.93
CA LEU A 15 0.19 1.94 -9.66
C LEU A 15 0.21 0.41 -9.50
N LYS A 16 -0.76 -0.12 -8.74
CA LYS A 16 -0.91 -1.56 -8.53
C LYS A 16 -1.18 -2.30 -9.84
N GLN A 17 -2.13 -1.83 -10.64
CA GLN A 17 -2.44 -2.44 -11.94
C GLN A 17 -1.21 -2.51 -12.85
N ARG A 18 -0.41 -1.45 -12.89
CA ARG A 18 0.83 -1.43 -13.68
C ARG A 18 1.89 -2.40 -13.16
N ARG A 19 2.06 -2.50 -11.84
CA ARG A 19 2.98 -3.48 -11.22
C ARG A 19 2.56 -4.92 -11.51
N ASP A 20 1.26 -5.20 -11.48
CA ASP A 20 0.71 -6.51 -11.85
C ASP A 20 0.99 -6.81 -13.34
N SER A 21 0.76 -5.84 -14.24
CA SER A 21 1.09 -5.96 -15.66
C SER A 21 2.59 -6.13 -15.92
N LEU A 22 3.44 -5.39 -15.20
CA LEU A 22 4.90 -5.53 -15.27
C LEU A 22 5.32 -6.97 -14.96
N ALA A 23 4.82 -7.54 -13.85
CA ALA A 23 5.12 -8.91 -13.46
C ALA A 23 4.65 -9.93 -14.51
N GLN A 24 3.46 -9.72 -15.10
CA GLN A 24 2.94 -10.57 -16.18
C GLN A 24 3.80 -10.49 -17.45
N PHE A 25 4.21 -9.28 -17.86
CA PHE A 25 5.06 -9.09 -19.03
C PHE A 25 6.47 -9.66 -18.84
N GLN A 26 7.04 -9.52 -17.63
CA GLN A 26 8.31 -10.15 -17.28
C GLN A 26 8.21 -11.68 -17.34
N ALA A 27 7.15 -12.27 -16.76
CA ALA A 27 6.90 -13.70 -16.82
C ALA A 27 6.69 -14.21 -18.26
N ALA A 28 6.09 -13.38 -19.12
CA ALA A 28 5.88 -13.67 -20.54
C ALA A 28 7.11 -13.35 -21.43
N GLN A 29 8.25 -12.95 -20.85
CA GLN A 29 9.46 -12.51 -21.55
C GLN A 29 9.23 -11.38 -22.58
N ARG A 30 8.20 -10.55 -22.36
CA ARG A 30 7.86 -9.36 -23.16
C ARG A 30 8.59 -8.13 -22.61
N ALA A 31 9.91 -8.09 -22.81
CA ALA A 31 10.78 -7.04 -22.27
C ALA A 31 10.41 -5.63 -22.75
N ASP A 32 9.86 -5.50 -23.97
CA ASP A 32 9.32 -4.27 -24.55
C ASP A 32 8.19 -3.68 -23.69
N LEU A 33 7.20 -4.52 -23.37
CA LEU A 33 6.04 -4.12 -22.58
C LEU A 33 6.39 -3.93 -21.11
N ALA A 34 7.29 -4.76 -20.57
CA ALA A 34 7.81 -4.60 -19.21
C ALA A 34 8.54 -3.26 -19.04
N ALA A 35 9.37 -2.84 -20.01
CA ALA A 35 10.04 -1.55 -19.98
C ALA A 35 9.03 -0.38 -20.02
N GLN A 36 7.98 -0.50 -20.82
CA GLN A 36 6.91 0.49 -20.87
C GLN A 36 6.18 0.62 -19.53
N GLU A 37 5.76 -0.50 -18.92
CA GLU A 37 5.11 -0.44 -17.61
C GLU A 37 6.03 0.10 -16.52
N HIS A 38 7.31 -0.28 -16.54
CA HIS A 38 8.29 0.26 -15.59
C HIS A 38 8.43 1.79 -15.72
N TYR A 39 8.49 2.32 -16.95
CA TYR A 39 8.55 3.75 -17.18
C TYR A 39 7.32 4.47 -16.61
N GLU A 40 6.13 3.94 -16.89
CA GLU A 40 4.87 4.48 -16.41
C GLU A 40 4.75 4.43 -14.88
N ILE A 41 5.22 3.34 -14.25
CA ILE A 41 5.32 3.21 -12.79
C ILE A 41 6.16 4.34 -12.22
N THR A 42 7.36 4.58 -12.76
CA THR A 42 8.24 5.66 -12.27
C THR A 42 7.62 7.04 -12.44
N GLN A 43 6.87 7.30 -13.51
CA GLN A 43 6.16 8.56 -13.68
C GLN A 43 5.01 8.70 -12.67
N LEU A 44 4.25 7.63 -12.42
CA LEU A 44 3.12 7.67 -11.48
C LEU A 44 3.60 7.86 -10.03
N GLU A 45 4.75 7.28 -9.68
CA GLU A 45 5.38 7.42 -8.36
C GLU A 45 5.78 8.87 -8.04
N THR A 46 6.00 9.75 -9.03
CA THR A 46 6.28 11.17 -8.75
C THR A 46 5.07 11.95 -8.26
N TRP A 47 3.86 11.44 -8.48
CA TRP A 47 2.59 12.06 -8.05
C TRP A 47 2.09 11.51 -6.73
N LEU A 48 2.69 10.41 -6.27
CA LEU A 48 2.32 9.75 -5.02
C LEU A 48 3.31 10.15 -3.91
N PRO A 49 2.83 10.32 -2.67
CA PRO A 49 3.70 10.33 -1.51
C PRO A 49 4.60 9.10 -1.50
N ALA A 50 5.83 9.25 -0.99
CA ALA A 50 6.79 8.14 -0.93
C ALA A 50 6.15 6.89 -0.31
N SER A 51 6.01 5.84 -1.12
CA SER A 51 5.43 4.57 -0.68
C SER A 51 6.27 3.98 0.45
N LEU A 52 5.59 3.43 1.44
CA LEU A 52 6.25 2.70 2.52
C LEU A 52 6.74 1.36 1.97
N SER A 53 7.99 1.03 2.24
CA SER A 53 8.50 -0.32 2.05
C SER A 53 7.78 -1.30 2.99
N GLU A 54 7.85 -2.60 2.69
CA GLU A 54 7.26 -3.61 3.56
C GLU A 54 7.83 -3.54 4.98
N SER A 55 9.13 -3.29 5.11
CA SER A 55 9.81 -3.17 6.40
C SER A 55 9.33 -1.97 7.23
N GLU A 56 9.11 -0.82 6.58
CA GLU A 56 8.59 0.38 7.24
C GLU A 56 7.13 0.18 7.66
N LEU A 57 6.33 -0.47 6.80
CA LEU A 57 4.95 -0.79 7.10
C LEU A 57 4.84 -1.73 8.31
N ASP A 58 5.71 -2.75 8.37
CA ASP A 58 5.73 -3.72 9.47
C ASP A 58 6.21 -3.09 10.78
N ALA A 59 7.15 -2.13 10.72
CA ALA A 59 7.60 -1.33 11.86
C ALA A 59 6.49 -0.40 12.37
N LEU A 60 5.79 0.30 11.48
CA LEU A 60 4.65 1.15 11.83
C LEU A 60 3.52 0.31 12.45
N LEU A 61 3.25 -0.87 11.90
CA LEU A 61 2.27 -1.80 12.44
C LEU A 61 2.65 -2.29 13.84
N ALA A 62 3.93 -2.62 14.06
CA ALA A 62 4.43 -3.01 15.38
C ALA A 62 4.24 -1.90 16.41
N ALA A 63 4.61 -0.67 16.03
CA ALA A 63 4.45 0.51 16.86
C ALA A 63 2.98 0.79 17.19
N ALA A 64 2.08 0.68 16.19
CA ALA A 64 0.65 0.90 16.39
C ALA A 64 0.01 -0.17 17.31
N VAL A 65 0.42 -1.43 17.19
CA VAL A 65 -0.04 -2.49 18.10
C VAL A 65 0.45 -2.24 19.52
N ALA A 66 1.71 -1.84 19.70
CA ALA A 66 2.26 -1.49 21.01
C ALA A 66 1.59 -0.27 21.64
N GLU A 67 1.35 0.79 20.84
CA GLU A 67 0.69 2.03 21.26
C GLU A 67 -0.77 1.80 21.70
N THR A 68 -1.48 0.91 21.00
CA THR A 68 -2.90 0.63 21.27
C THR A 68 -3.12 -0.50 22.27
N GLY A 69 -2.09 -1.26 22.63
CA GLY A 69 -2.21 -2.46 23.45
C GLY A 69 -3.07 -3.56 22.82
N ALA A 70 -3.22 -3.53 21.49
CA ALA A 70 -4.09 -4.45 20.76
C ALA A 70 -3.59 -5.89 20.86
N SER A 71 -4.47 -6.82 21.23
CA SER A 71 -4.12 -8.24 21.40
C SER A 71 -5.05 -9.19 20.66
N SER A 72 -6.09 -8.68 20.01
CA SER A 72 -7.07 -9.50 19.29
C SER A 72 -7.66 -8.77 18.08
N ALA A 73 -8.30 -9.50 17.17
CA ALA A 73 -9.05 -8.95 16.05
C ALA A 73 -10.13 -7.91 16.44
N ARG A 74 -10.61 -7.93 17.70
CA ARG A 74 -11.56 -6.92 18.21
C ARG A 74 -10.93 -5.52 18.28
N ASP A 75 -9.61 -5.44 18.43
CA ASP A 75 -8.86 -4.19 18.50
C ASP A 75 -8.37 -3.70 17.13
N MET A 76 -8.70 -4.42 16.05
CA MET A 76 -8.30 -4.05 14.69
C MET A 76 -8.73 -2.63 14.34
N GLY A 77 -9.93 -2.21 14.75
CA GLY A 77 -10.40 -0.83 14.54
C GLY A 77 -9.50 0.23 15.19
N LYS A 78 -8.95 -0.05 16.38
CA LYS A 78 -8.04 0.85 17.09
C LYS A 78 -6.68 0.94 16.40
N VAL A 79 -6.11 -0.20 16.01
CA VAL A 79 -4.83 -0.26 15.27
C VAL A 79 -4.95 0.46 13.94
N MET A 80 -6.05 0.24 13.20
CA MET A 80 -6.32 0.93 11.94
C MET A 80 -6.47 2.43 12.13
N ALA A 81 -7.14 2.89 13.18
CA ALA A 81 -7.26 4.31 13.49
C ALA A 81 -5.90 4.99 13.76
N ALA A 82 -5.00 4.31 14.48
CA ALA A 82 -3.66 4.80 14.77
C ALA A 82 -2.73 4.80 13.53
N LEU A 83 -2.90 3.82 12.63
CA LEU A 83 -2.10 3.69 11.41
C LEU A 83 -2.55 4.62 10.28
N LYS A 84 -3.85 4.83 10.11
CA LYS A 84 -4.42 5.59 8.99
C LYS A 84 -3.71 6.92 8.71
N PRO A 85 -3.43 7.82 9.69
CA PRO A 85 -2.73 9.07 9.40
C PRO A 85 -1.25 8.88 9.02
N LYS A 86 -0.62 7.77 9.42
CA LYS A 86 0.80 7.49 9.15
C LYS A 86 1.02 6.84 7.77
N VAL A 87 -0.03 6.21 7.22
CA VAL A 87 0.05 5.35 6.03
C VAL A 87 -0.86 5.79 4.87
N ALA A 88 -1.81 6.71 5.09
CA ALA A 88 -2.71 7.17 4.05
C ALA A 88 -1.94 7.77 2.86
N GLY A 89 -2.24 7.29 1.65
CA GLY A 89 -1.55 7.73 0.42
C GLY A 89 -0.13 7.16 0.26
N ARG A 90 0.33 6.33 1.20
CA ARG A 90 1.69 5.74 1.23
C ARG A 90 1.67 4.21 1.25
N ALA A 91 0.51 3.59 1.41
CA ALA A 91 0.35 2.14 1.46
C ALA A 91 -1.08 1.73 1.08
N ASP A 92 -1.22 0.59 0.41
CA ASP A 92 -2.53 0.00 0.07
C ASP A 92 -3.29 -0.35 1.37
N MET A 93 -4.36 0.39 1.64
CA MET A 93 -5.20 0.24 2.83
C MET A 93 -5.85 -1.15 2.94
N THR A 94 -6.10 -1.81 1.80
CA THR A 94 -6.65 -3.18 1.77
C THR A 94 -5.58 -4.18 2.19
N ALA A 95 -4.37 -4.04 1.64
CA ALA A 95 -3.23 -4.87 2.03
C ALA A 95 -2.85 -4.66 3.51
N LEU A 96 -2.89 -3.41 3.99
CA LEU A 96 -2.65 -3.08 5.38
C LEU A 96 -3.67 -3.74 6.30
N SER A 97 -4.96 -3.66 5.97
CA SER A 97 -6.04 -4.29 6.75
C SER A 97 -5.84 -5.80 6.85
N ALA A 98 -5.42 -6.45 5.75
CA ALA A 98 -5.09 -7.87 5.75
C ALA A 98 -3.88 -8.20 6.64
N ARG A 99 -2.81 -7.38 6.60
CA ARG A 99 -1.63 -7.55 7.47
C ARG A 99 -1.96 -7.35 8.95
N VAL A 100 -2.76 -6.33 9.29
CA VAL A 100 -3.22 -6.07 10.65
C VAL A 100 -4.01 -7.27 11.18
N LYS A 101 -4.93 -7.80 10.36
CA LYS A 101 -5.69 -9.00 10.70
C LYS A 101 -4.78 -10.20 10.94
N ALA A 102 -3.85 -10.47 10.03
CA ALA A 102 -2.90 -11.58 10.16
C ALA A 102 -2.04 -11.48 11.43
N ARG A 103 -1.75 -10.27 11.91
CA ARG A 103 -0.96 -10.03 13.12
C ARG A 103 -1.76 -10.14 14.43
N LEU A 104 -3.07 -9.95 14.37
CA LEU A 104 -3.98 -9.94 15.54
C LEU A 104 -4.84 -11.20 15.69
N GLY A 105 -4.74 -12.15 14.76
CA GLY A 105 -5.45 -13.45 14.80
C GLY A 105 -6.67 -13.50 13.91
#